data_AF-A0AAX2CC61-F1
#
_entry.id   AF-A0AAX2CC61-F1
#
_cell.length_a   1.000
_cell.length_b   1.000
_cell.length_c   1.000
_cell.angle_alpha   90.00
_cell.angle_beta   90.00
_cell.angle_gamma   90.00
#
_symmetry.space_group_name_H-M   'P 1'
#
loop_
_entity.id
_entity.type
_entity.pdbx_description
1 polymer ?
#
loop_
_entity_poly.entity_id
_entity_poly.type
_entity_poly.pdbx_seq_one_letter_code
_entity_poly.pdbx_strand_id
1 'polypeptide(L)'
;MNEIYLLLTGQIIFFVIGAIYAIVQTNQVQENRPLPLAVRLVLSFSLTVSAIWMLLQDPSIEYRRWIAIGMTLSTVGDLFMAGLIPFGHRLIGGMITFAIAHCFYVTAFLQAGISWIGFGIGLFVYGFLLVFGWFFFIRNPNQDRLFTLGALIYGVWVGGMACFAFALDDTAHTMWWLPALGGFLFVISDFIIGVTEIGARKIKYDPLFVWLTYVAAQMCIIYAGI
;
A
#
# COMPACT_ATOMS: atom_id res chain seq x y z
N MET A 1 13.53 19.99 -8.84
CA MET A 1 14.03 18.60 -9.02
C MET A 1 14.90 18.12 -7.86
N ASN A 2 15.94 18.82 -7.41
CA ASN A 2 16.83 18.28 -6.35
C ASN A 2 16.15 17.97 -5.00
N GLU A 3 15.12 18.73 -4.63
CA GLU A 3 14.44 18.57 -3.34
C GLU A 3 13.61 17.27 -3.24
N ILE A 4 13.00 16.81 -4.33
CA ILE A 4 12.18 15.59 -4.31
C ILE A 4 13.05 14.34 -4.21
N TYR A 5 14.23 14.33 -4.87
CA TYR A 5 15.20 13.25 -4.72
C TYR A 5 15.80 13.23 -3.31
N LEU A 6 16.03 14.40 -2.71
CA LEU A 6 16.47 14.49 -1.32
C LEU A 6 15.42 13.92 -0.37
N LEU A 7 14.14 14.24 -0.58
CA LEU A 7 13.04 13.71 0.22
C LEU A 7 12.89 12.19 0.07
N LEU A 8 12.89 11.67 -1.16
CA LEU A 8 12.87 10.23 -1.44
C LEU A 8 14.04 9.51 -0.77
N THR A 9 15.26 10.03 -0.95
CA THR A 9 16.46 9.44 -0.34
C THR A 9 16.38 9.47 1.18
N GLY A 10 15.91 10.59 1.76
CA GLY A 10 15.67 10.73 3.19
C GLY A 10 14.66 9.71 3.71
N GLN A 11 13.55 9.48 3.01
CA GLN A 11 12.55 8.47 3.36
C GLN A 11 13.14 7.05 3.36
N ILE A 12 13.92 6.70 2.33
CA ILE A 12 14.57 5.39 2.23
C ILE A 12 15.55 5.20 3.39
N ILE A 13 16.44 6.17 3.65
CA ILE A 13 17.40 6.10 4.75
C ILE A 13 16.68 5.96 6.09
N PHE A 14 15.64 6.77 6.30
CA PHE A 14 14.89 6.77 7.54
C PHE A 14 14.12 5.46 7.77
N PHE A 15 13.56 4.87 6.71
CA PHE A 15 12.98 3.53 6.74
C PHE A 15 14.03 2.49 7.13
N VAL A 16 15.20 2.49 6.48
CA VAL A 16 16.27 1.51 6.74
C VAL A 16 16.77 1.59 8.18
N ILE A 17 16.97 2.80 8.71
CA ILE A 17 17.37 3.00 10.12
C ILE A 17 16.30 2.42 11.06
N GLY A 18 15.03 2.75 10.83
CA GLY A 18 13.91 2.22 11.61
C GLY A 18 13.77 0.70 11.52
N ALA A 19 14.02 0.13 10.33
CA ALA A 19 13.97 -1.30 10.07
C ALA A 19 15.07 -2.05 10.83
N ILE A 20 16.32 -1.56 10.77
CA ILE A 20 17.45 -2.12 11.52
C ILE A 20 17.12 -2.11 13.02
N TYR A 21 16.62 -0.99 13.53
CA TYR A 21 16.21 -0.87 14.93
C TYR A 21 15.13 -1.90 15.31
N ALA A 22 14.08 -2.04 14.49
CA ALA A 22 13.00 -3.01 14.71
C ALA A 22 13.49 -4.47 14.67
N ILE A 23 14.43 -4.79 13.77
CA ILE A 23 15.05 -6.13 13.68
C ILE A 23 15.85 -6.43 14.95
N VAL A 24 16.68 -5.48 15.41
CA VAL A 24 17.47 -5.63 16.64
C VAL A 24 16.55 -5.89 17.84
N GLN A 25 15.49 -5.09 17.99
CA GLN A 25 14.51 -5.31 19.06
C GLN A 25 13.78 -6.64 18.96
N THR A 26 13.37 -7.04 17.75
CA THR A 26 12.69 -8.32 17.52
C THR A 26 13.57 -9.49 17.94
N ASN A 27 14.87 -9.43 17.65
CA ASN A 27 15.82 -10.49 18.02
C ASN A 27 16.09 -10.52 19.54
N GLN A 28 16.01 -9.39 20.23
CA GLN A 28 16.17 -9.31 21.68
C GLN A 28 14.97 -9.87 22.44
N VAL A 29 13.75 -9.52 21.99
CA VAL A 29 12.50 -9.86 22.70
C VAL A 29 11.87 -11.17 22.17
N GLN A 30 12.39 -11.73 21.07
CA GLN A 30 11.86 -12.93 20.39
C GLN A 30 10.39 -12.79 19.97
N GLU A 31 9.97 -11.55 19.70
CA GLU A 31 8.62 -11.18 19.28
C GLU A 31 8.72 -10.16 18.14
N ASN A 32 7.94 -10.34 17.07
CA ASN A 32 7.98 -9.46 15.91
C ASN A 32 7.56 -8.03 16.30
N ARG A 33 8.51 -7.10 16.28
CA ARG A 33 8.23 -5.68 16.54
C ARG A 33 7.98 -4.94 15.23
N PRO A 34 6.94 -4.09 15.16
CA PRO A 34 6.77 -3.17 14.05
C PRO A 34 7.84 -2.09 14.06
N LEU A 35 7.91 -1.32 12.97
CA LEU A 35 8.64 -0.06 12.96
C LEU A 35 8.20 0.82 14.15
N PRO A 36 9.13 1.56 14.79
CA PRO A 36 8.78 2.49 15.86
C PRO A 36 7.66 3.44 15.41
N LEU A 37 6.72 3.74 16.31
CA LEU A 37 5.56 4.57 15.98
C LEU A 37 5.96 5.90 15.35
N ALA A 38 6.96 6.60 15.92
CA ALA A 38 7.47 7.85 15.37
C ALA A 38 7.98 7.68 13.93
N VAL A 39 8.68 6.57 13.64
CA VAL A 39 9.17 6.29 12.29
C VAL A 39 8.01 6.10 11.30
N ARG A 40 7.01 5.30 11.69
CA ARG A 40 5.80 5.05 10.88
C ARG A 40 5.08 6.35 10.53
N LEU A 41 4.87 7.22 11.52
CA LEU A 41 4.19 8.50 11.33
C LEU A 41 5.00 9.43 10.42
N VAL A 42 6.29 9.62 10.70
CA VAL A 42 7.14 10.49 9.88
C VAL A 42 7.18 10.00 8.43
N LEU A 43 7.30 8.69 8.20
CA LEU A 43 7.24 8.13 6.84
C LEU A 43 5.89 8.42 6.17
N SER A 44 4.78 8.09 6.83
CA SER A 44 3.43 8.29 6.29
C SER A 44 3.14 9.76 5.95
N PHE A 45 3.40 10.67 6.89
CA PHE A 45 3.24 12.10 6.65
C PHE A 45 4.19 12.64 5.58
N SER A 46 5.44 12.15 5.53
CA SER A 46 6.38 12.58 4.50
C SER A 46 5.95 12.15 3.10
N LEU A 47 5.33 10.98 2.95
CA LEU A 47 4.76 10.51 1.67
C LEU A 47 3.59 11.39 1.25
N THR A 48 2.72 11.79 2.19
CA THR A 48 1.65 12.77 1.91
C THR A 48 2.19 14.12 1.48
N VAL A 49 3.21 14.64 2.18
CA VAL A 49 3.89 15.87 1.77
C VAL A 49 4.49 15.73 0.38
N SER A 50 5.06 14.57 0.06
CA SER A 50 5.61 14.28 -1.27
C SER A 50 4.53 14.30 -2.35
N ALA A 51 3.38 13.67 -2.11
CA ALA A 51 2.27 13.64 -3.05
C ALA A 51 1.67 15.04 -3.29
N ILE A 52 1.50 15.82 -2.23
CA ILE A 52 1.05 17.22 -2.33
C ILE A 52 2.10 18.06 -3.06
N TRP A 53 3.38 17.88 -2.75
CA TRP A 53 4.46 18.59 -3.43
C TRP A 53 4.46 18.31 -4.94
N MET A 54 4.34 17.04 -5.33
CA MET A 54 4.23 16.62 -6.74
C MET A 54 3.05 17.30 -7.44
N LEU A 55 1.88 17.35 -6.79
CA LEU A 55 0.72 18.07 -7.29
C LEU A 55 1.01 19.57 -7.49
N LEU A 56 1.67 20.22 -6.54
CA LEU A 56 1.99 21.66 -6.63
C LEU A 56 3.00 21.98 -7.74
N GLN A 57 3.84 21.04 -8.16
CA GLN A 57 4.76 21.24 -9.29
C GLN A 57 4.03 21.35 -10.62
N ASP A 58 2.94 20.60 -10.81
CA ASP A 58 2.10 20.71 -12.00
C ASP A 58 0.64 20.35 -11.66
N PRO A 59 -0.17 21.34 -11.24
CA PRO A 59 -1.56 21.11 -10.86
C PRO A 59 -2.49 20.70 -12.01
N SER A 60 -2.03 20.84 -13.26
CA SER A 60 -2.80 20.47 -14.45
C SER A 60 -2.85 18.95 -14.66
N ILE A 61 -1.90 18.21 -14.07
CA ILE A 61 -1.86 16.74 -14.17
C ILE A 61 -2.86 16.13 -13.18
N GLU A 62 -4.01 15.71 -13.68
CA GLU A 62 -5.09 15.11 -12.89
C GLU A 62 -4.63 13.90 -12.08
N TYR A 63 -3.72 13.07 -12.60
CA TYR A 63 -3.12 11.94 -11.87
C TYR A 63 -2.60 12.37 -10.49
N ARG A 64 -1.80 13.44 -10.44
CA ARG A 64 -1.16 13.90 -9.20
C ARG A 64 -2.17 14.40 -8.17
N ARG A 65 -3.29 14.98 -8.64
CA ARG A 65 -4.38 15.45 -7.77
C ARG A 65 -5.03 14.29 -7.04
N TRP A 66 -5.38 13.25 -7.79
CA TRP A 66 -6.02 12.06 -7.24
C TRP A 66 -5.08 11.25 -6.35
N ILE A 67 -3.79 11.14 -6.71
CA ILE A 67 -2.78 10.52 -5.83
C ILE A 67 -2.61 11.30 -4.52
N ALA A 68 -2.57 12.64 -4.54
CA ALA A 68 -2.44 13.44 -3.31
C ALA A 68 -3.64 13.25 -2.36
N ILE A 69 -4.87 13.21 -2.89
CA ILE A 69 -6.08 12.93 -2.10
C ILE A 69 -6.02 11.51 -1.54
N GLY A 70 -5.70 10.53 -2.38
CA GLY A 70 -5.58 9.13 -1.97
C GLY A 70 -4.54 8.93 -0.87
N MET A 71 -3.34 9.51 -1.02
CA MET A 71 -2.25 9.40 -0.05
C MET A 71 -2.58 10.09 1.29
N THR A 72 -3.31 11.21 1.25
CA THR A 72 -3.82 11.86 2.46
C THR A 72 -4.75 10.91 3.23
N LEU A 73 -5.64 10.20 2.52
CA LEU A 73 -6.50 9.19 3.14
C LEU A 73 -5.71 7.95 3.57
N SER A 74 -4.70 7.51 2.82
CA SER A 74 -3.81 6.44 3.26
C SER A 74 -3.13 6.78 4.58
N THR A 75 -2.72 8.04 4.78
CA THR A 75 -2.18 8.49 6.08
C THR A 75 -3.21 8.39 7.19
N VAL A 76 -4.47 8.73 6.94
CA VAL A 76 -5.55 8.52 7.91
C VAL A 76 -5.73 7.01 8.20
N GLY A 77 -5.62 6.15 7.19
CA GLY A 77 -5.59 4.70 7.35
C GLY A 77 -4.45 4.22 8.24
N ASP A 78 -3.24 4.78 8.06
CA ASP A 78 -2.09 4.51 8.91
C ASP A 78 -2.32 4.93 10.36
N LEU A 79 -3.03 6.04 10.61
CA LEU A 79 -3.40 6.48 11.96
C LEU A 79 -4.38 5.50 12.64
N PHE A 80 -5.35 4.95 11.89
CA PHE A 80 -6.21 3.87 12.40
C PHE A 80 -5.39 2.61 12.72
N MET A 81 -4.53 2.18 11.81
CA MET A 81 -3.67 1.00 11.99
C MET A 81 -2.69 1.15 13.16
N ALA A 82 -2.22 2.38 13.42
CA ALA A 82 -1.38 2.71 14.56
C ALA A 82 -2.16 2.77 15.90
N GLY A 83 -3.50 2.74 15.87
CA GLY A 83 -4.35 2.85 17.05
C GLY A 83 -4.45 4.28 17.61
N LEU A 84 -4.10 5.29 16.81
CA LEU A 84 -4.17 6.69 17.22
C LEU A 84 -5.57 7.29 17.08
N ILE A 85 -6.38 6.74 16.16
CA ILE A 85 -7.79 7.08 16.04
C ILE A 85 -8.61 5.95 16.67
N PRO A 86 -9.41 6.23 17.71
CA PRO A 86 -10.21 5.21 18.37
C PRO A 86 -11.35 4.77 17.44
N PHE A 87 -11.30 3.53 16.99
CA PHE A 87 -12.34 2.91 16.17
C PHE A 87 -12.36 1.41 16.44
N GLY A 88 -13.56 0.84 16.61
CA GLY A 88 -13.80 -0.48 17.23
C GLY A 88 -12.69 -1.50 17.01
N HIS A 89 -12.29 -1.76 15.76
CA HIS A 89 -11.11 -2.54 15.42
C HIS A 89 -10.17 -1.78 14.49
N ARG A 90 -8.90 -1.60 14.89
CA ARG A 90 -7.86 -0.87 14.14
C ARG A 90 -7.76 -1.29 12.67
N LEU A 91 -7.81 -2.60 12.41
CA LEU A 91 -7.70 -3.15 11.06
C LEU A 91 -8.89 -2.75 10.18
N ILE A 92 -10.10 -2.74 10.75
CA ILE A 92 -11.32 -2.38 10.01
C ILE A 92 -11.28 -0.90 9.64
N GLY A 93 -10.90 -0.02 10.58
CA GLY A 93 -10.73 1.41 10.31
C GLY A 93 -9.69 1.68 9.22
N GLY A 94 -8.55 0.96 9.29
CA GLY A 94 -7.52 0.98 8.26
C GLY A 94 -8.04 0.53 6.90
N MET A 95 -8.62 -0.66 6.80
CA MET A 95 -9.15 -1.24 5.56
C MET A 95 -10.19 -0.34 4.89
N ILE A 96 -11.13 0.23 5.66
CA ILE A 96 -12.14 1.15 5.11
C ILE A 96 -11.46 2.38 4.50
N THR A 97 -10.54 2.99 5.23
CA THR A 97 -9.88 4.22 4.77
C THR A 97 -8.97 3.95 3.58
N PHE A 98 -8.23 2.85 3.58
CA PHE A 98 -7.41 2.44 2.44
C PHE A 98 -8.26 2.05 1.22
N ALA A 99 -9.41 1.41 1.41
CA ALA A 99 -10.31 1.13 0.30
C ALA A 99 -10.78 2.42 -0.39
N ILE A 100 -11.13 3.44 0.40
CA ILE A 100 -11.49 4.78 -0.12
C ILE A 100 -10.29 5.42 -0.81
N ALA A 101 -9.08 5.35 -0.23
CA ALA A 101 -7.85 5.84 -0.87
C ALA A 101 -7.62 5.17 -2.24
N HIS A 102 -7.83 3.86 -2.32
CA HIS A 102 -7.71 3.10 -3.57
C HIS A 102 -8.73 3.54 -4.64
N CYS A 103 -9.93 4.03 -4.28
CA CYS A 103 -10.84 4.66 -5.24
C CYS A 103 -10.17 5.83 -5.98
N PHE A 104 -9.45 6.66 -5.23
CA PHE A 104 -8.73 7.80 -5.79
C PHE A 104 -7.54 7.37 -6.61
N TYR A 105 -6.80 6.34 -6.20
CA TYR A 105 -5.71 5.77 -7.02
C TYR A 105 -6.22 5.20 -8.34
N VAL A 106 -7.32 4.43 -8.31
CA VAL A 106 -7.97 3.93 -9.53
C VAL A 106 -8.43 5.07 -10.43
N THR A 107 -9.00 6.13 -9.85
CA THR A 107 -9.38 7.32 -10.62
C THR A 107 -8.15 7.99 -11.24
N ALA A 108 -7.04 8.09 -10.52
CA ALA A 108 -5.78 8.59 -11.06
C ALA A 108 -5.33 7.77 -12.27
N PHE A 109 -5.38 6.43 -12.17
CA PHE A 109 -4.98 5.52 -13.25
C PHE A 109 -5.89 5.64 -14.47
N LEU A 110 -7.21 5.73 -14.26
CA LEU A 110 -8.17 5.92 -15.34
C LEU A 110 -7.96 7.26 -16.08
N GLN A 111 -7.67 8.33 -15.35
CA GLN A 111 -7.39 9.65 -15.95
C GLN A 111 -6.06 9.68 -16.70
N ALA A 112 -5.06 8.90 -16.25
CA ALA A 112 -3.79 8.73 -16.95
C ALA A 112 -3.91 7.87 -18.23
N GLY A 113 -4.98 7.06 -18.34
CA GLY A 113 -5.24 6.18 -19.46
C GLY A 113 -4.79 4.74 -19.19
N ILE A 114 -5.64 3.79 -19.58
CA ILE A 114 -5.39 2.36 -19.38
C ILE A 114 -5.56 1.56 -20.68
N SER A 115 -4.76 0.51 -20.82
CA SER A 115 -4.95 -0.57 -21.77
C SER A 115 -5.93 -1.60 -21.21
N TRP A 116 -7.07 -1.78 -21.86
CA TRP A 116 -8.05 -2.80 -21.47
C TRP A 116 -7.51 -4.24 -21.62
N ILE A 117 -6.57 -4.45 -22.55
CA ILE A 117 -5.86 -5.73 -22.67
C ILE A 117 -4.96 -5.93 -21.44
N GLY A 118 -4.20 -4.90 -21.05
CA GLY A 118 -3.39 -4.90 -19.84
C GLY A 118 -4.23 -5.16 -18.59
N PHE A 119 -5.41 -4.53 -18.49
CA PHE A 119 -6.37 -4.79 -17.43
C PHE A 119 -6.85 -6.24 -17.39
N GLY A 120 -7.15 -6.83 -18.55
CA GLY A 120 -7.53 -8.25 -18.65
C GLY A 120 -6.42 -9.20 -18.17
N ILE A 121 -5.16 -8.91 -18.51
CA ILE A 121 -3.99 -9.65 -18.02
C ILE A 121 -3.86 -9.48 -16.49
N GLY A 122 -3.98 -8.24 -16.00
CA GLY A 122 -3.98 -7.93 -14.58
C GLY A 122 -5.05 -8.72 -13.84
N LEU A 123 -6.27 -8.76 -14.36
CA LEU A 123 -7.39 -9.50 -13.78
C LEU A 123 -7.08 -10.99 -13.66
N PHE A 124 -6.47 -11.59 -14.68
CA PHE A 124 -6.05 -12.99 -14.63
C PHE A 124 -4.96 -13.22 -13.57
N VAL A 125 -3.91 -12.39 -13.57
CA VAL A 125 -2.76 -12.53 -12.65
C VAL A 125 -3.19 -12.29 -11.20
N TYR A 126 -3.79 -11.14 -10.90
CA TYR A 126 -4.20 -10.79 -9.55
C TYR A 126 -5.40 -11.61 -9.07
N GLY A 127 -6.31 -12.00 -9.98
CA GLY A 127 -7.38 -12.93 -9.67
C GLY A 127 -6.85 -14.31 -9.27
N PHE A 128 -5.86 -14.83 -10.00
CA PHE A 128 -5.17 -16.07 -9.64
C PHE A 128 -4.47 -15.95 -8.29
N LEU A 129 -3.70 -14.88 -8.06
CA LEU A 129 -3.02 -14.62 -6.78
C LEU A 129 -4.01 -14.53 -5.62
N LEU A 130 -5.15 -13.85 -5.80
CA LEU A 130 -6.19 -13.75 -4.79
C LEU A 130 -6.78 -15.12 -4.46
N VAL A 131 -7.20 -15.89 -5.47
CA VAL A 131 -7.79 -17.22 -5.28
C VAL A 131 -6.77 -18.15 -4.61
N PHE A 132 -5.56 -18.22 -5.14
CA PHE A 132 -4.49 -19.05 -4.58
C PHE A 132 -4.15 -18.63 -3.14
N GLY A 133 -3.91 -17.34 -2.92
CA GLY A 133 -3.63 -16.77 -1.61
C GLY A 133 -4.74 -17.06 -0.59
N TRP A 134 -6.00 -16.90 -1.01
CA TRP A 134 -7.16 -17.12 -0.17
C TRP A 134 -7.26 -18.56 0.31
N PHE A 135 -7.28 -19.53 -0.61
CA PHE A 135 -7.51 -20.92 -0.25
C PHE A 135 -6.35 -21.56 0.50
N PHE A 136 -5.11 -21.19 0.18
CA PHE A 136 -3.93 -21.84 0.76
C PHE A 136 -3.37 -21.15 1.99
N PHE A 137 -3.56 -19.83 2.16
CA PHE A 137 -2.89 -19.07 3.22
C PHE A 137 -3.82 -18.29 4.14
N ILE A 138 -4.85 -17.62 3.61
CA ILE A 138 -5.67 -16.66 4.38
C ILE A 138 -6.90 -17.32 5.02
N ARG A 139 -7.58 -18.23 4.30
CA ARG A 139 -8.84 -18.82 4.77
C ARG A 139 -8.62 -19.57 6.09
N ASN A 140 -9.28 -19.09 7.13
CA ASN A 140 -9.26 -19.70 8.45
C ASN A 140 -10.70 -20.00 8.93
N PRO A 141 -11.12 -21.27 9.01
CA PRO A 141 -12.47 -21.64 9.45
C PRO A 141 -12.80 -21.24 10.89
N ASN A 142 -11.79 -21.01 11.73
CA ASN A 142 -11.96 -20.67 13.14
C ASN A 142 -12.14 -19.16 13.37
N GLN A 143 -11.93 -18.34 12.34
CA GLN A 143 -12.06 -16.89 12.44
C GLN A 143 -13.53 -16.47 12.23
N ASP A 144 -13.89 -15.32 12.80
CA ASP A 144 -15.22 -14.75 12.61
C ASP A 144 -15.58 -14.60 11.11
N ARG A 145 -16.82 -14.97 10.77
CA ARG A 145 -17.28 -15.00 9.37
C ARG A 145 -17.36 -13.61 8.76
N LEU A 146 -17.76 -12.60 9.53
CA LEU A 146 -17.87 -11.23 9.04
C LEU A 146 -16.48 -10.67 8.77
N PHE A 147 -15.52 -10.93 9.66
CA PHE A 147 -14.13 -10.52 9.49
C PHE A 147 -13.47 -11.18 8.26
N THR A 148 -13.70 -12.49 8.10
CA THR A 148 -13.22 -13.26 6.95
C THR A 148 -13.82 -12.72 5.64
N LEU A 149 -15.14 -12.52 5.59
CA LEU A 149 -15.81 -11.97 4.41
C LEU A 149 -15.32 -10.55 4.07
N GLY A 150 -15.18 -9.69 5.08
CA GLY A 150 -14.68 -8.33 4.91
C GLY A 150 -13.28 -8.31 4.30
N ALA A 151 -12.41 -9.22 4.70
CA ALA A 151 -11.09 -9.35 4.12
C ALA A 151 -11.07 -9.91 2.70
N LEU A 152 -11.97 -10.82 2.37
CA LEU A 152 -12.11 -11.28 0.98
C LEU A 152 -12.55 -10.12 0.08
N ILE A 153 -13.57 -9.37 0.49
CA ILE A 153 -14.07 -8.20 -0.25
C ILE A 153 -12.94 -7.17 -0.42
N TYR A 154 -12.19 -6.91 0.65
CA TYR A 154 -11.05 -6.00 0.60
C TYR A 154 -9.92 -6.53 -0.29
N GLY A 155 -9.61 -7.82 -0.25
CA GLY A 155 -8.62 -8.45 -1.13
C GLY A 155 -8.99 -8.34 -2.62
N VAL A 156 -10.27 -8.53 -2.96
CA VAL A 156 -10.79 -8.26 -4.31
C VAL A 156 -10.57 -6.79 -4.68
N TRP A 157 -10.84 -5.86 -3.76
CA TRP A 157 -10.68 -4.44 -3.98
C TRP A 157 -9.22 -4.04 -4.26
N VAL A 158 -8.29 -4.50 -3.43
CA VAL A 158 -6.84 -4.24 -3.57
C VAL A 158 -6.31 -4.87 -4.86
N GLY A 159 -6.71 -6.11 -5.16
CA GLY A 159 -6.38 -6.76 -6.42
C GLY A 159 -6.91 -5.98 -7.63
N GLY A 160 -8.14 -5.45 -7.56
CA GLY A 160 -8.72 -4.60 -8.59
C GLY A 160 -7.92 -3.32 -8.82
N MET A 161 -7.53 -2.62 -7.75
CA MET A 161 -6.65 -1.45 -7.84
C MET A 161 -5.32 -1.80 -8.52
N ALA A 162 -4.71 -2.93 -8.17
CA ALA A 162 -3.47 -3.39 -8.78
C ALA A 162 -3.64 -3.77 -10.27
N CYS A 163 -4.82 -4.26 -10.68
CA CYS A 163 -5.15 -4.46 -12.09
C CYS A 163 -5.13 -3.14 -12.86
N PHE A 164 -5.75 -2.07 -12.32
CA PHE A 164 -5.74 -0.75 -12.94
C PHE A 164 -4.33 -0.16 -13.01
N ALA A 165 -3.53 -0.32 -11.96
CA ALA A 165 -2.14 0.13 -11.95
C ALA A 165 -1.28 -0.61 -13.00
N PHE A 166 -1.48 -1.92 -13.14
CA PHE A 166 -0.82 -2.74 -14.18
C PHE A 166 -1.29 -2.39 -15.59
N ALA A 167 -2.54 -1.94 -15.73
CA ALA A 167 -3.14 -1.61 -17.00
C ALA A 167 -2.74 -0.22 -17.54
N LEU A 168 -1.98 0.59 -16.79
CA LEU A 168 -1.56 1.91 -17.27
C LEU A 168 -0.86 1.80 -18.62
N ASP A 169 -1.28 2.65 -19.56
CA ASP A 169 -0.79 2.58 -20.92
C ASP A 169 0.57 3.28 -21.07
N ASP A 170 1.57 2.55 -21.58
CA ASP A 170 2.95 3.02 -21.73
C ASP A 170 3.18 3.85 -23.00
N THR A 171 2.12 4.11 -23.78
CA THR A 171 2.18 4.85 -25.05
C THR A 171 2.73 6.27 -24.92
N ALA A 172 2.75 6.84 -23.71
CA ALA A 172 3.27 8.19 -23.45
C ALA A 172 4.77 8.25 -23.06
N HIS A 173 5.51 7.12 -23.06
CA HIS A 173 6.93 7.05 -22.63
C HIS A 173 7.21 7.52 -21.19
N THR A 174 6.20 7.55 -20.33
CA THR A 174 6.34 7.88 -18.90
C THR A 174 6.73 6.62 -18.11
N MET A 175 7.27 6.75 -16.90
CA MET A 175 7.61 5.60 -16.03
C MET A 175 6.36 4.89 -15.45
N TRP A 176 5.40 4.50 -16.28
CA TRP A 176 4.13 3.88 -15.86
C TRP A 176 4.29 2.46 -15.32
N TRP A 177 5.45 1.84 -15.54
CA TRP A 177 5.85 0.60 -14.86
C TRP A 177 5.99 0.77 -13.34
N LEU A 178 6.27 1.99 -12.85
CA LEU A 178 6.40 2.25 -11.40
C LEU A 178 5.07 2.04 -10.68
N PRO A 179 3.94 2.69 -11.04
CA PRO A 179 2.66 2.38 -10.40
C PRO A 179 2.25 0.90 -10.53
N ALA A 180 2.57 0.22 -11.63
CA ALA A 180 2.32 -1.22 -11.77
C ALA A 180 3.09 -2.04 -10.71
N LEU A 181 4.37 -1.73 -10.49
CA LEU A 181 5.16 -2.29 -9.39
C LEU A 181 4.57 -1.90 -8.03
N GLY A 182 4.09 -0.66 -7.89
CA GLY A 182 3.43 -0.18 -6.68
C GLY A 182 2.15 -0.97 -6.34
N GLY A 183 1.28 -1.21 -7.32
CA GLY A 183 0.09 -2.04 -7.16
C GLY A 183 0.43 -3.48 -6.74
N PHE A 184 1.48 -4.07 -7.34
CA PHE A 184 1.96 -5.40 -6.95
C PHE A 184 2.47 -5.43 -5.49
N LEU A 185 3.28 -4.44 -5.09
CA LEU A 185 3.79 -4.34 -3.72
C LEU A 185 2.66 -4.10 -2.70
N PHE A 186 1.62 -3.35 -3.06
CA PHE A 186 0.41 -3.21 -2.26
C PHE A 186 -0.30 -4.55 -2.03
N VAL A 187 -0.47 -5.35 -3.08
CA VAL A 187 -1.04 -6.69 -2.97
C VAL A 187 -0.19 -7.57 -2.05
N ILE A 188 1.14 -7.51 -2.12
CA ILE A 188 2.02 -8.26 -1.21
C ILE A 188 1.83 -7.80 0.23
N SER A 189 1.83 -6.48 0.48
CA SER A 189 1.62 -5.91 1.82
C SER A 189 0.35 -6.46 2.46
N ASP A 190 -0.76 -6.35 1.75
CA ASP A 190 -2.08 -6.73 2.27
C ASP A 190 -2.24 -8.25 2.33
N PHE A 191 -1.56 -8.98 1.43
CA PHE A 191 -1.48 -10.43 1.52
C PHE A 191 -0.80 -10.86 2.83
N ILE A 192 0.32 -10.24 3.21
CA ILE A 192 1.00 -10.55 4.48
C ILE A 192 0.06 -10.28 5.66
N ILE A 193 -0.63 -9.13 5.68
CA ILE A 193 -1.64 -8.81 6.71
C ILE A 193 -2.74 -9.88 6.74
N GLY A 194 -3.28 -10.27 5.58
CA GLY A 194 -4.31 -11.30 5.48
C GLY A 194 -3.83 -12.65 6.03
N VAL A 195 -2.58 -13.02 5.75
CA VAL A 195 -2.00 -14.27 6.24
C VAL A 195 -1.77 -14.27 7.74
N THR A 196 -1.33 -13.15 8.32
CA THR A 196 -0.99 -13.09 9.75
C THR A 196 -2.19 -12.75 10.64
N GLU A 197 -2.98 -11.74 10.29
CA GLU A 197 -4.11 -11.27 11.11
C GLU A 197 -5.38 -12.12 10.93
N ILE A 198 -5.55 -12.79 9.79
CA ILE A 198 -6.78 -13.55 9.46
C ILE A 198 -6.49 -15.04 9.36
N GLY A 199 -5.46 -15.38 8.59
CA GLY A 199 -4.93 -16.73 8.50
C GLY A 199 -4.30 -17.24 9.79
N ALA A 200 -4.07 -16.35 10.77
CA ALA A 200 -3.44 -16.64 12.06
C ALA A 200 -2.07 -17.34 11.92
N ARG A 201 -1.36 -17.09 10.82
CA ARG A 201 -0.05 -17.68 10.56
C ARG A 201 1.05 -16.79 11.11
N LYS A 202 2.14 -17.39 11.58
CA LYS A 202 3.31 -16.66 12.05
C LYS A 202 4.33 -16.55 10.94
N ILE A 203 4.63 -15.32 10.53
CA ILE A 203 5.71 -14.99 9.59
C ILE A 203 6.75 -14.18 10.37
N LYS A 204 8.03 -14.52 10.26
CA LYS A 204 9.09 -13.77 10.96
C LYS A 204 9.19 -12.35 10.38
N TYR A 205 9.26 -11.33 11.23
CA TYR A 205 9.30 -9.91 10.85
C TYR A 205 8.09 -9.44 10.02
N ASP A 206 6.91 -10.05 10.19
CA ASP A 206 5.73 -9.72 9.41
C ASP A 206 5.36 -8.22 9.40
N PRO A 207 5.40 -7.46 10.52
CA PRO A 207 4.97 -6.09 10.49
C PRO A 207 6.01 -5.21 9.77
N LEU A 208 7.26 -5.65 9.72
CA LEU A 208 8.32 -4.96 8.98
C LEU A 208 8.17 -5.18 7.48
N PHE A 209 7.86 -6.41 7.05
CA PHE A 209 7.62 -6.70 5.64
C PHE A 209 6.41 -5.96 5.10
N VAL A 210 5.31 -5.90 5.88
CA VAL A 210 4.13 -5.08 5.55
C VAL A 210 4.56 -3.63 5.30
N TRP A 211 5.29 -3.02 6.24
CA TRP A 211 5.75 -1.64 6.09
C TRP A 211 6.72 -1.44 4.93
N LEU A 212 7.63 -2.39 4.68
CA LEU A 212 8.55 -2.34 3.55
C LEU A 212 7.79 -2.28 2.22
N THR A 213 6.88 -3.24 2.02
CA THR A 213 6.11 -3.34 0.78
C THR A 213 5.13 -2.18 0.63
N TYR A 214 4.50 -1.73 1.73
CA TYR A 214 3.59 -0.59 1.73
C TYR A 214 4.29 0.73 1.38
N VAL A 215 5.39 1.06 2.06
CA VAL A 215 6.12 2.30 1.81
C VAL A 215 6.68 2.30 0.39
N ALA A 216 7.26 1.19 -0.05
CA ALA A 216 7.75 1.06 -1.43
C ALA A 216 6.62 1.19 -2.46
N ALA A 217 5.44 0.62 -2.17
CA ALA A 217 4.27 0.75 -3.03
C ALA A 217 3.82 2.20 -3.20
N GLN A 218 3.68 2.92 -2.08
CA GLN A 218 3.32 4.34 -2.07
C GLN A 218 4.37 5.18 -2.81
N MET A 219 5.66 4.92 -2.59
CA MET A 219 6.73 5.61 -3.32
C MET A 219 6.60 5.40 -4.83
N CYS A 220 6.37 4.16 -5.29
CA CYS A 220 6.23 3.85 -6.71
C CYS A 220 5.04 4.59 -7.36
N ILE A 221 3.95 4.79 -6.62
CA ILE A 221 2.76 5.50 -7.11
C ILE A 221 2.97 7.02 -7.07
N ILE A 222 3.49 7.56 -5.97
CA ILE A 222 3.65 9.02 -5.78
C ILE A 222 4.72 9.59 -6.71
N TYR A 223 5.82 8.87 -6.87
CA TYR A 223 6.98 9.30 -7.62
C TYR A 223 6.97 8.82 -9.08
N ALA A 224 5.81 8.39 -9.57
CA ALA A 224 5.62 8.13 -10.98
C ALA A 224 5.74 9.44 -11.77
N GLY A 225 6.74 9.54 -12.66
CA GLY A 225 6.96 10.70 -13.51
C GLY A 225 7.67 11.88 -12.84
N ILE A 226 8.56 11.62 -11.86
CA ILE A 226 9.68 12.53 -11.58
C ILE A 226 10.72 12.44 -12.70
#